data_AF-A0A971QU91-F1
#
_entry.id   AF-A0A971QU91-F1
#
_cell.length_a   1.000
_cell.length_b   1.000
_cell.length_c   1.000
_cell.angle_alpha   90.00
_cell.angle_beta   90.00
_cell.angle_gamma   90.00
#
_symmetry.space_group_name_H-M   'P 1'
#
loop_
_entity.id
_entity.type
_entity.pdbx_description
1 polymer ?
#
loop_
_entity_poly.entity_id
_entity_poly.type
_entity_poly.pdbx_seq_one_letter_code
_entity_poly.pdbx_strand_id
1 'polypeptide(L)'
;MQRNQATRGIGHGEIMEALAAGLPGATAHLRMLPPGRAYVEAGEVPAEALESGVLVVLFEDGERIYTCLIKRPAHMKVHAGQVGFPGGRREPSDTNTLDTALREAFEETGIQPETVAVVGPLTPLYIPVSRFVIYPWLAWSPSIPRFLLNREEAEKIILFPLPSAGEALQVITTFTDSVTGRLGVPAFSFDGETIWGATSMILSEVAEVMARIRPLR
;
A
#
# COMPACT_ATOMS: atom_id res chain seq x y z
N MET A 1 -25.70 -37.50 1.32
CA MET A 1 -25.55 -36.21 2.04
C MET A 1 -24.10 -35.77 1.92
N GLN A 2 -23.76 -35.03 0.85
CA GLN A 2 -22.44 -34.43 0.71
C GLN A 2 -22.42 -33.16 1.56
N ARG A 3 -21.54 -33.12 2.56
CA ARG A 3 -21.23 -31.90 3.30
C ARG A 3 -20.45 -30.99 2.35
N ASN A 4 -21.05 -29.86 1.95
CA ASN A 4 -20.31 -28.73 1.40
C ASN A 4 -19.33 -28.26 2.47
N GLN A 5 -18.05 -28.63 2.35
CA GLN A 5 -16.98 -27.87 2.95
C GLN A 5 -16.83 -26.60 2.11
N ALA A 6 -17.46 -25.52 2.54
CA ALA A 6 -17.07 -24.20 2.07
C ALA A 6 -15.64 -23.97 2.55
N THR A 7 -14.69 -23.91 1.62
CA THR A 7 -13.36 -23.34 1.85
C THR A 7 -13.57 -21.95 2.44
N ARG A 8 -13.22 -21.75 3.71
CA ARG A 8 -13.24 -20.42 4.32
C ARG A 8 -12.16 -19.59 3.61
N GLY A 9 -12.58 -18.51 2.96
CA GLY A 9 -11.68 -17.49 2.39
C GLY A 9 -10.79 -16.86 3.46
N ILE A 10 -9.78 -16.12 3.02
CA ILE A 10 -8.90 -15.34 3.90
C ILE A 10 -9.75 -14.20 4.47
N GLY A 11 -9.88 -14.12 5.79
CA GLY A 11 -10.66 -13.08 6.45
C GLY A 11 -9.82 -12.12 7.27
N HIS A 12 -10.51 -11.18 7.91
CA HIS A 12 -9.95 -10.23 8.87
C HIS A 12 -9.10 -10.92 9.98
N GLY A 13 -9.52 -12.10 10.45
CA GLY A 13 -8.85 -12.81 11.54
C GLY A 13 -7.46 -13.34 11.18
N GLU A 14 -7.33 -13.95 10.00
CA GLU A 14 -6.05 -14.48 9.51
C GLU A 14 -5.04 -13.36 9.22
N ILE A 15 -5.52 -12.22 8.74
CA ILE A 15 -4.68 -11.02 8.51
C ILE A 15 -4.19 -10.46 9.85
N MET A 16 -5.06 -10.38 10.86
CA MET A 16 -4.65 -9.97 12.22
C MET A 16 -3.55 -10.87 12.79
N GLU A 17 -3.67 -12.19 12.61
CA GLU A 17 -2.65 -13.15 13.06
C GLU A 17 -1.32 -12.96 12.34
N ALA A 18 -1.36 -12.72 11.01
CA ALA A 18 -0.15 -12.47 10.22
C ALA A 18 0.58 -11.19 10.65
N LEU A 19 -0.15 -10.12 11.02
CA LEU A 19 0.43 -8.89 11.57
C LEU A 19 0.99 -9.12 12.99
N ALA A 20 0.31 -9.90 13.82
CA ALA A 20 0.75 -10.22 15.19
C ALA A 20 2.07 -11.02 15.22
N ALA A 21 2.41 -11.72 14.13
CA ALA A 21 3.70 -12.40 13.97
C ALA A 21 4.89 -11.44 13.72
N GLY A 22 4.66 -10.12 13.72
CA GLY A 22 5.67 -9.08 13.58
C GLY A 22 5.79 -8.54 12.15
N LEU A 23 6.03 -7.24 12.01
CA LEU A 23 6.05 -6.59 10.70
C LEU A 23 7.38 -6.82 9.95
N PRO A 24 7.37 -7.26 8.67
CA PRO A 24 8.57 -7.43 7.86
C PRO A 24 9.13 -6.12 7.27
N GLY A 25 8.64 -4.95 7.70
CA GLY A 25 8.87 -3.67 7.05
C GLY A 25 10.32 -3.39 6.66
N ALA A 26 11.27 -3.36 7.60
CA ALA A 26 12.66 -3.03 7.28
C ALA A 26 13.24 -3.97 6.20
N THR A 27 13.05 -5.29 6.33
CA THR A 27 13.55 -6.26 5.35
C THR A 27 12.86 -6.15 3.99
N ALA A 28 11.55 -5.86 3.98
CA ALA A 28 10.77 -5.72 2.75
C ALA A 28 11.07 -4.40 2.03
N HIS A 29 11.14 -3.30 2.79
CA HIS A 29 11.47 -1.96 2.31
C HIS A 29 12.86 -1.92 1.67
N LEU A 30 13.87 -2.55 2.31
CA LEU A 30 15.23 -2.60 1.79
C LEU A 30 15.34 -3.27 0.41
N ARG A 31 14.48 -4.25 0.09
CA ARG A 31 14.47 -4.90 -1.24
C ARG A 31 14.06 -3.94 -2.36
N MET A 32 13.25 -2.94 -2.02
CA MET A 32 12.71 -1.95 -2.96
C MET A 32 13.33 -0.56 -2.78
N LEU A 33 14.35 -0.42 -1.93
CA LEU A 33 15.04 0.84 -1.71
C LEU A 33 15.86 1.21 -2.95
N PRO A 34 15.73 2.44 -3.49
CA PRO A 34 16.57 2.88 -4.60
C PRO A 34 18.06 2.81 -4.28
N PRO A 35 18.93 2.38 -5.21
CA PRO A 35 20.37 2.30 -4.99
C PRO A 35 20.96 3.65 -4.54
N GLY A 36 21.89 3.61 -3.59
CA GLY A 36 22.54 4.79 -3.04
C GLY A 36 21.68 5.62 -2.08
N ARG A 37 20.48 5.16 -1.72
CA ARG A 37 19.68 5.72 -0.62
C ARG A 37 19.96 4.95 0.67
N ALA A 38 19.94 5.67 1.79
CA ALA A 38 19.93 5.07 3.11
C ALA A 38 18.48 4.79 3.53
N TYR A 39 18.24 3.62 4.09
CA TYR A 39 17.02 3.35 4.84
C TYR A 39 17.11 4.09 6.17
N VAL A 40 16.04 4.77 6.57
CA VAL A 40 15.98 5.48 7.84
C VAL A 40 15.05 4.70 8.74
N GLU A 41 15.61 4.17 9.83
CA GLU A 41 14.84 3.43 10.82
C GLU A 41 13.85 4.37 11.54
N ALA A 42 12.76 3.80 12.06
CA ALA A 42 11.70 4.59 12.69
C ALA A 42 12.21 5.51 13.84
N GLY A 43 13.25 5.09 14.56
CA GLY A 43 13.87 5.88 15.64
C GLY A 43 14.79 7.01 15.18
N GLU A 44 15.06 7.11 13.88
CA GLU A 44 15.95 8.11 13.27
C GLU A 44 15.19 9.14 12.43
N VAL A 45 13.86 9.04 12.39
CA VAL A 45 13.00 9.98 11.67
C VAL A 45 13.08 11.36 12.34
N PRO A 46 13.36 12.45 11.60
CA PRO A 46 13.40 13.80 12.17
C PRO A 46 12.06 14.20 12.79
N ALA A 47 12.10 14.91 13.92
CA ALA A 47 10.90 15.35 14.63
C ALA A 47 10.03 16.32 13.79
N GLU A 48 10.65 17.02 12.85
CA GLU A 48 10.02 17.93 11.90
C GLU A 48 9.57 17.27 10.59
N ALA A 49 9.56 15.93 10.53
CA ALA A 49 9.01 15.20 9.39
C ALA A 49 7.50 15.49 9.25
N LEU A 50 7.05 15.58 8.01
CA LEU A 50 5.64 15.74 7.69
C LEU A 50 4.95 14.38 7.73
N GLU A 51 3.75 14.30 8.27
CA GLU A 51 3.01 13.04 8.35
C GLU A 51 2.10 12.86 7.14
N SER A 52 2.04 11.61 6.65
CA SER A 52 1.10 11.17 5.62
C SER A 52 0.45 9.86 6.03
N GLY A 53 -0.85 9.72 5.79
CA GLY A 53 -1.60 8.49 6.00
C GLY A 53 -1.97 7.87 4.65
N VAL A 54 -1.77 6.56 4.50
CA VAL A 54 -2.22 5.82 3.30
C VAL A 54 -3.01 4.58 3.70
N LEU A 55 -4.05 4.26 2.94
CA LEU A 55 -4.91 3.10 3.19
C LEU A 55 -4.50 1.94 2.28
N VAL A 56 -4.15 0.82 2.90
CA VAL A 56 -3.98 -0.48 2.24
C VAL A 56 -5.24 -1.30 2.51
N VAL A 57 -6.25 -1.14 1.65
CA VAL A 57 -7.49 -1.92 1.73
C VAL A 57 -7.30 -3.27 1.07
N LEU A 58 -7.60 -4.35 1.78
CA LEU A 58 -7.59 -5.72 1.30
C LEU A 58 -9.03 -6.22 1.09
N PHE A 59 -9.27 -6.93 0.01
CA PHE A 59 -10.55 -7.56 -0.27
C PHE A 59 -10.41 -8.79 -1.17
N GLU A 60 -11.36 -9.71 -1.06
CA GLU A 60 -11.47 -10.87 -1.95
C GLU A 60 -12.20 -10.51 -3.25
N ASP A 61 -11.65 -10.98 -4.37
CA ASP A 61 -12.35 -11.12 -5.64
C ASP A 61 -12.04 -12.51 -6.23
N GLY A 62 -13.03 -13.40 -6.17
CA GLY A 62 -12.83 -14.83 -6.42
C GLY A 62 -11.93 -15.47 -5.35
N GLU A 63 -10.88 -16.18 -5.78
CA GLU A 63 -9.93 -16.86 -4.89
C GLU A 63 -8.66 -16.03 -4.62
N ARG A 64 -8.66 -14.74 -4.97
CA ARG A 64 -7.48 -13.87 -4.86
C ARG A 64 -7.78 -12.63 -4.02
N ILE A 65 -6.78 -12.24 -3.23
CA ILE A 65 -6.79 -10.97 -2.50
C ILE A 65 -6.25 -9.87 -3.40
N TYR A 66 -6.93 -8.73 -3.38
CA TYR A 66 -6.51 -7.51 -4.06
C TYR A 66 -6.29 -6.39 -3.06
N THR A 67 -5.49 -5.41 -3.48
CA THR A 67 -5.47 -4.08 -2.89
C THR A 67 -5.84 -3.02 -3.92
N CYS A 68 -6.34 -1.88 -3.44
CA CYS A 68 -6.57 -0.72 -4.28
C CYS A 68 -5.32 0.16 -4.36
N LEU A 69 -4.95 0.57 -5.56
CA LEU A 69 -4.00 1.64 -5.85
C LEU A 69 -4.68 2.68 -6.75
N ILE A 70 -4.13 3.88 -6.79
CA ILE A 70 -4.53 4.93 -7.71
C ILE A 70 -3.36 5.38 -8.57
N LYS A 71 -3.66 5.83 -9.79
CA LYS A 71 -2.72 6.61 -10.60
C LYS A 71 -3.06 8.08 -10.48
N ARG A 72 -2.13 8.89 -10.00
CA ARG A 72 -2.33 10.34 -9.90
C ARG A 72 -2.31 10.98 -11.28
N PRO A 73 -3.13 12.02 -11.57
CA PRO A 73 -3.13 12.69 -12.85
C PRO A 73 -1.76 13.27 -13.21
N ALA A 74 -1.39 13.18 -14.49
CA ALA A 74 -0.12 13.68 -15.00
C ALA A 74 0.07 15.21 -14.88
N HIS A 75 -1.01 15.96 -14.62
CA HIS A 75 -0.98 17.42 -14.48
C HIS A 75 -0.76 17.89 -13.03
N MET A 76 -0.76 16.99 -12.04
CA MET A 76 -0.47 17.37 -10.65
C MET A 76 0.97 17.88 -10.50
N LYS A 77 1.18 18.85 -9.61
CA LYS A 77 2.52 19.42 -9.35
C LYS A 77 3.44 18.45 -8.61
N VAL A 78 2.86 17.51 -7.87
CA VAL A 78 3.55 16.59 -6.96
C VAL A 78 3.12 15.16 -7.32
N HIS A 79 4.08 14.24 -7.43
CA HIS A 79 3.84 12.83 -7.75
C HIS A 79 3.04 12.58 -9.04
N ALA A 80 3.14 13.48 -10.02
CA ALA A 80 2.39 13.41 -11.28
C ALA A 80 2.59 12.06 -11.98
N GLY A 81 1.49 11.39 -12.33
CA GLY A 81 1.52 10.10 -13.03
C GLY A 81 2.00 8.91 -12.21
N GLN A 82 2.34 9.10 -10.93
CA GLN A 82 2.81 8.00 -10.08
C GLN A 82 1.63 7.14 -9.59
N VAL A 83 1.92 5.85 -9.41
CA VAL A 83 0.99 4.90 -8.79
C VAL A 83 1.25 4.85 -7.30
N GLY A 84 0.20 4.99 -6.50
CA GLY A 84 0.24 5.03 -5.04
C GLY A 84 -0.94 4.32 -4.41
N PHE A 85 -0.82 4.01 -3.12
CA PHE A 85 -2.01 3.73 -2.32
C PHE A 85 -2.84 5.02 -2.18
N PRO A 86 -4.18 4.91 -2.04
CA PRO A 86 -4.99 6.04 -1.66
C PRO A 86 -4.49 6.64 -0.35
N GLY A 87 -4.35 7.95 -0.29
CA GLY A 87 -3.72 8.61 0.85
C GLY A 87 -2.99 9.89 0.52
N GLY A 88 -2.69 10.66 1.56
CA GLY A 88 -2.19 12.01 1.42
C GLY A 88 -1.58 12.56 2.69
N ARG A 89 -1.38 13.87 2.71
CA ARG A 89 -0.77 14.58 3.82
C ARG A 89 -1.78 14.71 4.95
N ARG A 90 -1.30 14.59 6.20
CA ARG A 90 -2.13 14.89 7.36
C ARG A 90 -2.54 16.36 7.39
N GLU A 91 -3.83 16.60 7.52
CA GLU A 91 -4.41 17.93 7.67
C GLU A 91 -4.69 18.29 9.14
N PRO A 92 -4.83 19.59 9.49
CA PRO A 92 -5.15 20.01 10.85
C PRO A 92 -6.47 19.45 11.40
N SER A 93 -7.41 19.09 10.51
CA SER A 93 -8.67 18.43 10.87
C SER A 93 -8.50 16.96 11.23
N ASP A 94 -7.42 16.31 10.80
CA ASP A 94 -7.20 14.90 11.03
C ASP A 94 -6.69 14.64 12.44
N THR A 95 -7.43 13.82 13.19
CA THR A 95 -7.09 13.49 14.58
C THR A 95 -5.75 12.74 14.66
N ASN A 96 -5.49 11.87 13.67
CA ASN A 96 -4.28 11.06 13.56
C ASN A 96 -4.10 10.60 12.10
N THR A 97 -3.04 9.84 11.83
CA THR A 97 -2.71 9.38 10.46
C THR A 97 -3.66 8.29 9.93
N LEU A 98 -4.41 7.60 10.78
CA LEU A 98 -5.49 6.70 10.34
C LEU A 98 -6.66 7.50 9.79
N ASP A 99 -7.03 8.59 10.47
CA ASP A 99 -8.08 9.52 10.03
C ASP A 99 -7.72 10.12 8.66
N THR A 100 -6.46 10.55 8.49
CA THR A 100 -5.92 10.97 7.18
C THR A 100 -6.07 9.87 6.12
N ALA A 101 -5.65 8.64 6.41
CA ALA A 101 -5.70 7.54 5.44
C ALA A 101 -7.14 7.24 4.99
N LEU A 102 -8.11 7.27 5.92
CA LEU A 102 -9.52 7.01 5.64
C LEU A 102 -10.17 8.16 4.87
N ARG A 103 -9.91 9.42 5.26
CA ARG A 103 -10.40 10.61 4.55
C ARG A 103 -9.93 10.62 3.11
N GLU A 104 -8.63 10.50 2.89
CA GLU A 104 -8.03 10.55 1.55
C GLU A 104 -8.50 9.37 0.69
N ALA A 105 -8.61 8.17 1.26
CA ALA A 105 -9.16 7.03 0.53
C ALA A 105 -10.62 7.26 0.10
N PHE A 106 -11.42 7.89 0.94
CA PHE A 106 -12.78 8.29 0.60
C PHE A 106 -12.80 9.36 -0.51
N GLU A 107 -11.98 10.41 -0.40
CA GLU A 107 -11.88 11.50 -1.38
C GLU A 107 -11.40 11.01 -2.75
N GLU A 108 -10.34 10.20 -2.80
CA GLU A 108 -9.72 9.75 -4.05
C GLU A 108 -10.50 8.61 -4.72
N THR A 109 -11.08 7.69 -3.93
CA THR A 109 -11.64 6.42 -4.45
C THR A 109 -13.08 6.13 -4.04
N GLY A 110 -13.69 6.92 -3.16
CA GLY A 110 -15.06 6.74 -2.69
C GLY A 110 -15.26 5.62 -1.65
N ILE A 111 -14.18 4.98 -1.18
CA ILE A 111 -14.25 3.94 -0.14
C ILE A 111 -14.79 4.56 1.14
N GLN A 112 -15.95 4.09 1.59
CA GLN A 112 -16.58 4.57 2.82
C GLN A 112 -15.82 4.02 4.04
N PRO A 113 -15.36 4.86 4.99
CA PRO A 113 -14.65 4.40 6.18
C PRO A 113 -15.40 3.32 6.97
N GLU A 114 -16.73 3.36 7.00
CA GLU A 114 -17.58 2.42 7.74
C GLU A 114 -17.71 1.05 7.05
N THR A 115 -17.26 0.93 5.80
CA THR A 115 -17.32 -0.33 5.04
C THR A 115 -16.06 -1.18 5.16
N VAL A 116 -15.02 -0.65 5.82
CA VAL A 116 -13.75 -1.34 6.03
C VAL A 116 -13.46 -1.51 7.53
N ALA A 117 -12.92 -2.67 7.89
CA ALA A 117 -12.44 -2.95 9.23
C ALA A 117 -10.93 -2.68 9.29
N VAL A 118 -10.50 -1.69 10.06
CA VAL A 118 -9.07 -1.40 10.26
C VAL A 118 -8.44 -2.55 11.06
N VAL A 119 -7.43 -3.17 10.47
CA VAL A 119 -6.69 -4.29 11.06
C VAL A 119 -5.57 -3.75 11.95
N GLY A 120 -4.77 -2.82 11.42
CA GLY A 120 -3.65 -2.22 12.13
C GLY A 120 -2.65 -1.50 11.23
N PRO A 121 -1.65 -0.84 11.82
CA PRO A 121 -0.62 -0.16 11.07
C PRO A 121 0.41 -1.16 10.50
N LEU A 122 0.99 -0.81 9.35
CA LEU A 122 2.23 -1.39 8.85
C LEU A 122 3.43 -0.53 9.29
N THR A 123 4.63 -0.90 8.85
CA THR A 123 5.84 -0.20 9.27
C THR A 123 5.86 1.22 8.68
N PRO A 124 6.01 2.29 9.50
CA PRO A 124 6.14 3.64 8.98
C PRO A 124 7.37 3.76 8.07
N LEU A 125 7.22 4.52 6.98
CA LEU A 125 8.25 4.66 5.97
C LEU A 125 8.62 6.14 5.79
N TYR A 126 9.83 6.51 6.19
CA TYR A 126 10.34 7.86 5.99
C TYR A 126 10.97 8.01 4.60
N ILE A 127 10.60 9.10 3.90
CA ILE A 127 11.06 9.44 2.55
C ILE A 127 11.85 10.77 2.63
N PRO A 128 13.19 10.73 2.72
CA PRO A 128 14.01 11.91 2.99
C PRO A 128 13.86 13.05 1.97
N VAL A 129 13.64 12.71 0.69
CA VAL A 129 13.54 13.71 -0.39
C VAL A 129 12.30 14.59 -0.28
N SER A 130 11.22 14.09 0.33
CA SER A 130 9.99 14.83 0.53
C SER A 130 9.78 15.23 2.00
N ARG A 131 10.62 14.71 2.90
CA ARG A 131 10.53 14.85 4.37
C ARG A 131 9.24 14.26 4.95
N PHE A 132 8.53 13.43 4.20
CA PHE A 132 7.34 12.76 4.71
C PHE A 132 7.71 11.44 5.41
N VAL A 133 7.07 11.17 6.54
CA VAL A 133 6.88 9.83 7.07
C VAL A 133 5.48 9.35 6.70
N ILE A 134 5.44 8.24 5.97
CA ILE A 134 4.20 7.62 5.51
C ILE A 134 3.80 6.57 6.54
N TYR A 135 2.55 6.61 6.99
CA TYR A 135 1.94 5.64 7.89
C TYR A 135 0.91 4.82 7.12
N PRO A 136 1.26 3.60 6.70
CA PRO A 136 0.33 2.73 5.99
C PRO A 136 -0.58 2.01 6.99
N TRP A 137 -1.89 2.06 6.74
CA TRP A 137 -2.90 1.39 7.55
C TRP A 137 -3.55 0.27 6.76
N LEU A 138 -3.44 -0.94 7.28
CA LEU A 138 -4.08 -2.11 6.68
C LEU A 138 -5.54 -2.18 7.13
N ALA A 139 -6.45 -2.33 6.17
CA ALA A 139 -7.87 -2.51 6.42
C ALA A 139 -8.41 -3.68 5.60
N TRP A 140 -9.45 -4.33 6.11
CA TRP A 140 -10.16 -5.42 5.44
C TRP A 140 -11.54 -4.96 5.02
N SER A 141 -11.90 -5.19 3.76
CA SER A 141 -13.27 -5.04 3.26
C SER A 141 -13.89 -6.42 3.04
N PRO A 142 -15.07 -6.72 3.62
CA PRO A 142 -15.73 -8.02 3.48
C PRO A 142 -16.28 -8.29 2.07
N SER A 143 -16.27 -7.27 1.19
CA SER A 143 -16.62 -7.36 -0.22
C SER A 143 -15.73 -6.43 -1.02
N ILE A 144 -15.72 -6.57 -2.35
CA ILE A 144 -15.10 -5.58 -3.24
C ILE A 144 -15.66 -4.19 -2.91
N PRO A 145 -14.81 -3.20 -2.54
CA PRO A 145 -15.29 -1.85 -2.22
C PRO A 145 -16.05 -1.23 -3.39
N ARG A 146 -17.06 -0.42 -3.09
CA ARG A 146 -17.71 0.40 -4.12
C ARG A 146 -16.81 1.59 -4.43
N PHE A 147 -16.18 1.55 -5.58
CA PHE A 147 -15.33 2.63 -6.05
C PHE A 147 -16.13 3.76 -6.71
N LEU A 148 -15.84 5.00 -6.32
CA LEU A 148 -16.27 6.22 -6.98
C LEU A 148 -15.05 7.12 -7.15
N LEU A 149 -14.42 7.03 -8.33
CA LEU A 149 -13.19 7.75 -8.64
C LEU A 149 -13.42 9.27 -8.68
N ASN A 150 -12.67 10.01 -7.88
CA ASN A 150 -12.53 11.45 -8.03
C ASN A 150 -11.46 11.77 -9.08
N ARG A 151 -11.90 12.24 -10.25
CA ARG A 151 -11.02 12.51 -11.41
C ARG A 151 -10.10 13.71 -11.22
N GLU A 152 -10.38 14.58 -10.25
CA GLU A 152 -9.50 15.70 -9.92
C GLU A 152 -8.24 15.22 -9.19
N GLU A 153 -8.32 14.09 -8.49
CA GLU A 153 -7.25 13.57 -7.63
C GLU A 153 -6.61 12.29 -8.15
N ALA A 154 -7.36 11.48 -8.91
CA ALA A 154 -6.90 10.22 -9.48
C ALA A 154 -7.40 10.01 -10.93
N GLU A 155 -6.49 9.61 -11.82
CA GLU A 155 -6.77 9.31 -13.23
C GLU A 155 -7.47 7.96 -13.39
N LYS A 156 -7.04 6.95 -12.63
CA LYS A 156 -7.64 5.62 -12.60
C LYS A 156 -7.38 4.89 -11.28
N ILE A 157 -8.24 3.91 -11.02
CA ILE A 157 -8.08 2.91 -9.95
C ILE A 157 -7.43 1.67 -10.53
N ILE A 158 -6.51 1.09 -9.79
CA ILE A 158 -5.78 -0.13 -10.14
C ILE A 158 -6.04 -1.14 -9.03
N LEU A 159 -6.71 -2.24 -9.35
CA LEU A 159 -6.90 -3.35 -8.42
C LEU A 159 -5.70 -4.29 -8.56
N PHE A 160 -4.76 -4.16 -7.63
CA PHE A 160 -3.49 -4.87 -7.68
C PHE A 160 -3.62 -6.24 -6.98
N PRO A 161 -3.42 -7.36 -7.68
CA PRO A 161 -3.46 -8.69 -7.09
C PRO A 161 -2.28 -8.89 -6.15
N LEU A 162 -2.56 -9.31 -4.92
CA LEU A 162 -1.50 -9.67 -3.97
C LEU A 162 -1.08 -11.13 -4.16
N PRO A 163 0.19 -11.46 -3.90
CA PRO A 163 0.68 -12.83 -4.01
C PRO A 163 0.06 -13.71 -2.92
N SER A 164 -0.29 -14.93 -3.28
CA SER A 164 -0.68 -15.97 -2.33
C SER A 164 0.54 -16.65 -1.70
N ALA A 165 0.34 -17.48 -0.67
CA ALA A 165 1.42 -18.27 -0.08
C ALA A 165 2.17 -19.11 -1.13
N GLY A 166 3.49 -18.89 -1.24
CA GLY A 166 4.36 -19.53 -2.23
C GLY A 166 4.51 -18.76 -3.55
N GLU A 167 3.76 -17.67 -3.74
CA GLU A 167 3.96 -16.72 -4.83
C GLU A 167 4.85 -15.56 -4.37
N ALA A 168 5.50 -14.90 -5.34
CA ALA A 168 6.29 -13.68 -5.09
C ALA A 168 6.04 -12.66 -6.20
N LEU A 169 6.06 -11.37 -5.84
CA LEU A 169 6.04 -10.30 -6.82
C LEU A 169 7.36 -10.27 -7.59
N GLN A 170 7.28 -10.19 -8.92
CA GLN A 170 8.48 -10.04 -9.74
C GLN A 170 8.97 -8.59 -9.70
N VAL A 171 10.19 -8.41 -9.20
CA VAL A 171 10.88 -7.11 -9.21
C VAL A 171 11.51 -6.88 -10.58
N ILE A 172 11.23 -5.74 -11.18
CA ILE A 172 11.87 -5.24 -12.39
C ILE A 172 12.73 -4.02 -12.06
N THR A 173 13.57 -3.59 -13.00
CA THR A 173 14.25 -2.30 -12.93
C THR A 173 13.57 -1.32 -13.87
N THR A 174 13.17 -0.16 -13.34
CA THR A 174 12.78 1.01 -14.13
C THR A 174 13.82 2.10 -13.97
N PHE A 175 13.75 3.14 -14.80
CA PHE A 175 14.67 4.27 -14.71
C PHE A 175 13.94 5.57 -14.43
N THR A 176 14.47 6.35 -13.51
CA THR A 176 13.99 7.69 -13.17
C THR A 176 15.13 8.69 -13.24
N ASP A 177 14.81 9.96 -13.50
CA ASP A 177 15.79 11.03 -13.46
C ASP A 177 16.09 11.42 -12.02
N SER A 178 17.37 11.54 -11.70
CA SER A 178 17.86 12.00 -10.39
C SER A 178 18.84 13.16 -10.58
N VAL A 179 19.20 13.81 -9.48
CA VAL A 179 20.17 14.92 -9.47
C VAL A 179 21.53 14.50 -10.06
N THR A 180 21.90 13.22 -9.94
CA THR A 180 23.16 12.66 -10.45
C THR A 180 23.01 11.98 -11.81
N GLY A 181 21.87 12.15 -12.48
CA GLY A 181 21.56 11.52 -13.77
C GLY A 181 20.53 10.40 -13.66
N ARG A 182 20.44 9.59 -14.72
CA ARG A 182 19.44 8.51 -14.82
C ARG A 182 19.78 7.38 -13.85
N LEU A 183 18.85 7.05 -12.96
CA LEU A 183 19.02 6.05 -11.91
C LEU A 183 18.09 4.86 -12.17
N GLY A 184 18.67 3.65 -12.18
CA GLY A 184 17.90 2.41 -12.16
C GLY A 184 17.35 2.15 -10.75
N VAL A 185 16.05 1.94 -10.63
CA VAL A 185 15.35 1.71 -9.35
C VAL A 185 14.46 0.47 -9.42
N PRO A 186 14.31 -0.28 -8.32
CA PRO A 186 13.44 -1.44 -8.27
C PRO A 186 11.97 -1.01 -8.37
N ALA A 187 11.19 -1.78 -9.12
CA ALA A 187 9.79 -1.51 -9.38
C ALA A 187 8.99 -2.81 -9.60
N PHE A 188 7.67 -2.68 -9.56
CA PHE A 188 6.74 -3.67 -10.09
C PHE A 188 6.11 -3.14 -11.37
N SER A 189 5.74 -4.04 -12.28
CA SER A 189 4.96 -3.72 -13.48
C SER A 189 3.62 -4.42 -13.39
N PHE A 190 2.53 -3.67 -13.57
CA PHE A 190 1.19 -4.22 -13.57
C PHE A 190 0.25 -3.35 -14.40
N ASP A 191 -0.56 -3.98 -15.27
CA ASP A 191 -1.55 -3.30 -16.11
C ASP A 191 -0.99 -2.08 -16.88
N GLY A 192 0.21 -2.23 -17.45
CA GLY A 192 0.91 -1.18 -18.18
C GLY A 192 1.47 -0.05 -17.31
N GLU A 193 1.32 -0.12 -15.99
CA GLU A 193 1.83 0.87 -15.05
C GLU A 193 3.10 0.40 -14.34
N THR A 194 3.96 1.36 -13.99
CA THR A 194 5.17 1.12 -13.20
C THR A 194 4.95 1.60 -11.77
N ILE A 195 5.12 0.70 -10.80
CA ILE A 195 4.96 0.98 -9.37
C ILE A 195 6.33 0.94 -8.72
N TRP A 196 6.79 2.09 -8.22
CA TRP A 196 8.16 2.25 -7.70
C TRP A 196 8.20 3.22 -6.52
N GLY A 197 9.34 3.34 -5.85
CA GLY A 197 9.53 4.24 -4.72
C GLY A 197 8.75 3.79 -3.48
N ALA A 198 8.17 4.74 -2.74
CA ALA A 198 7.48 4.46 -1.48
C ALA A 198 6.37 3.40 -1.65
N THR A 199 5.60 3.47 -2.73
CA THR A 199 4.52 2.53 -3.00
C THR A 199 5.03 1.10 -3.17
N SER A 200 6.14 0.90 -3.90
CA SER A 200 6.70 -0.45 -4.10
C SER A 200 7.33 -1.00 -2.81
N MET A 201 7.90 -0.14 -1.97
CA MET A 201 8.39 -0.52 -0.65
C MET A 201 7.24 -1.02 0.23
N ILE A 202 6.15 -0.25 0.36
CA ILE A 202 4.96 -0.64 1.14
C ILE A 202 4.33 -1.92 0.56
N LEU A 203 4.17 -2.02 -0.78
CA LEU A 203 3.67 -3.24 -1.43
C LEU A 203 4.54 -4.47 -1.15
N SER A 204 5.86 -4.31 -1.05
CA SER A 204 6.75 -5.41 -0.69
C SER A 204 6.49 -5.91 0.74
N GLU A 205 6.21 -5.01 1.68
CA GLU A 205 5.83 -5.40 3.05
C GLU A 205 4.48 -6.12 3.06
N VAL A 206 3.48 -5.55 2.36
CA VAL A 206 2.16 -6.17 2.22
C VAL A 206 2.27 -7.57 1.62
N ALA A 207 3.06 -7.74 0.55
CA ALA A 207 3.28 -9.04 -0.07
C ALA A 207 3.89 -10.06 0.88
N GLU A 208 4.84 -9.65 1.74
CA GLU A 208 5.42 -10.53 2.76
C GLU A 208 4.43 -10.90 3.87
N VAL A 209 3.56 -9.96 4.27
CA VAL A 209 2.46 -10.25 5.22
C VAL A 209 1.51 -11.26 4.59
N MET A 210 1.09 -11.06 3.34
CA MET A 210 0.18 -11.96 2.63
C MET A 210 0.77 -13.36 2.43
N ALA A 211 2.07 -13.46 2.15
CA ALA A 211 2.74 -14.76 1.98
C ALA A 211 2.75 -15.62 3.25
N ARG A 212 2.52 -15.03 4.43
CA ARG A 212 2.40 -15.76 5.72
C ARG A 212 1.01 -16.34 5.93
N ILE A 213 0.00 -15.78 5.27
CA ILE A 213 -1.37 -16.23 5.39
C ILE A 213 -1.50 -17.54 4.63
N ARG A 214 -1.61 -18.64 5.37
CA ARG A 214 -1.84 -19.95 4.77
C ARG A 214 -3.33 -20.07 4.43
N PRO A 215 -3.69 -20.45 3.20
CA PRO A 215 -5.05 -20.88 2.93
C PRO A 215 -5.34 -22.09 3.82
N LEU A 216 -6.46 -22.08 4.55
CA LEU A 216 -6.91 -23.24 5.30
C LEU A 216 -7.25 -24.35 4.29
N ARG A 217 -6.64 -25.52 4.49
CA ARG A 217 -6.96 -26.75 3.76
C ARG A 217 -8.29 -27.33 4.23
#